data_AF-A0A920KSN7-F1
#
_entry.id   AF-A0A920KSN7-F1
#
_cell.length_a   1.000
_cell.length_b   1.000
_cell.length_c   1.000
_cell.angle_alpha   90.00
_cell.angle_beta   90.00
_cell.angle_gamma   90.00
#
_symmetry.space_group_name_H-M   'P 1'
#
loop_
_entity.id
_entity.type
_entity.pdbx_description
1 polymer ?
#
loop_
_entity_poly.entity_id
_entity_poly.type
_entity_poly.pdbx_seq_one_letter_code
_entity_poly.pdbx_strand_id
1 'polypeptide(L)'
;MWPKGVQPKTLKPEVFVSNNVVTVKSSTLGSSIGYILSDEDFDPSLDDGWKLYHEPVIVNKRYIYVLSTRLGFEDSDIIKIKL
;
A
#
# COMPACT_ATOMS: atom_id res chain seq x y z
N MET A 1 -13.93 -0.89 -21.73
CA MET A 1 -14.56 -2.18 -21.43
C MET A 1 -13.48 -3.10 -20.89
N TRP A 2 -13.66 -3.68 -19.69
CA TRP A 2 -12.63 -4.54 -19.10
C TRP A 2 -12.58 -5.92 -19.76
N PRO A 3 -11.44 -6.62 -19.73
CA PRO A 3 -11.35 -7.99 -20.24
C PRO A 3 -12.41 -8.87 -19.58
N LYS A 4 -13.22 -9.56 -20.39
CA LYS A 4 -14.33 -10.42 -19.93
C LYS A 4 -15.39 -9.70 -19.07
N GLY A 5 -15.44 -8.37 -19.10
CA GLY A 5 -16.37 -7.58 -18.29
C GLY A 5 -16.01 -7.51 -16.80
N VAL A 6 -14.83 -7.99 -16.39
CA VAL A 6 -14.38 -7.99 -14.99
C VAL A 6 -13.22 -7.03 -14.81
N GLN A 7 -13.35 -6.08 -13.88
CA GLN A 7 -12.23 -5.21 -13.52
C GLN A 7 -11.11 -6.05 -12.91
N PRO A 8 -9.88 -5.99 -13.44
CA PRO A 8 -8.77 -6.67 -12.80
C PRO A 8 -8.45 -5.96 -11.47
N LYS A 9 -8.12 -6.74 -10.44
CA LYS A 9 -7.74 -6.22 -9.12
C LYS A 9 -6.22 -6.17 -8.97
N THR A 10 -5.71 -5.10 -8.37
CA THR A 10 -4.30 -4.94 -8.06
C THR A 10 -3.91 -5.91 -6.94
N LEU A 11 -2.76 -6.58 -7.10
CA LEU A 11 -2.26 -7.49 -6.06
C LEU A 11 -1.82 -6.72 -4.82
N LYS A 12 -1.99 -7.36 -3.65
CA LYS A 12 -1.51 -6.86 -2.37
C LYS A 12 0.01 -6.60 -2.42
N PRO A 13 0.48 -5.47 -1.89
CA PRO A 13 1.92 -5.22 -1.79
C PRO A 13 2.60 -6.17 -0.79
N GLU A 14 3.89 -6.38 -0.98
CA GLU A 14 4.77 -7.08 -0.05
C GLU A 14 5.54 -6.06 0.79
N VAL A 15 5.47 -6.20 2.12
CA VAL A 15 6.09 -5.26 3.07
C VAL A 15 7.22 -5.98 3.82
N PHE A 16 8.41 -5.40 3.77
CA PHE A 16 9.61 -5.89 4.46
C PHE A 16 10.06 -4.86 5.48
N VAL A 17 10.27 -5.29 6.73
CA VAL A 17 10.73 -4.41 7.81
C VAL A 17 12.09 -4.91 8.29
N SER A 18 13.10 -4.05 8.26
CA SER A 18 14.44 -4.37 8.75
C SER A 18 15.11 -3.11 9.29
N ASN A 19 15.66 -3.16 10.51
CA ASN A 19 16.37 -2.03 11.14
C ASN A 19 15.58 -0.70 11.11
N ASN A 20 14.27 -0.73 11.40
CA ASN A 20 13.36 0.41 11.30
C ASN A 20 13.25 1.04 9.90
N VAL A 21 13.63 0.30 8.86
CA VAL A 21 13.42 0.68 7.46
C VAL A 21 12.34 -0.23 6.89
N VAL A 22 11.30 0.38 6.33
CA VAL A 22 10.25 -0.33 5.61
C VAL A 22 10.51 -0.24 4.12
N THR A 23 10.60 -1.41 3.49
CA THR A 23 10.65 -1.55 2.04
C THR A 23 9.36 -2.19 1.56
N VAL A 24 8.69 -1.55 0.59
CA VAL A 24 7.47 -2.07 -0.03
C VAL A 24 7.72 -2.41 -1.49
N LYS A 25 7.17 -3.54 -1.94
CA LYS A 25 7.19 -3.97 -3.34
C LYS A 25 5.78 -4.35 -3.80
N SER A 26 5.49 -4.18 -5.08
CA SER A 26 4.26 -4.66 -5.70
C SER A 26 4.62 -5.55 -6.88
N SER A 27 3.98 -6.72 -6.95
CA SER A 27 4.09 -7.65 -8.06
C SER A 27 3.21 -7.24 -9.25
N THR A 28 2.32 -6.25 -9.08
CA THR A 28 1.52 -5.71 -10.19
C THR A 28 2.35 -4.70 -11.00
N LEU A 29 2.73 -5.07 -12.22
CA LEU A 29 3.50 -4.17 -13.09
C LEU A 29 2.75 -2.87 -13.35
N GLY A 30 3.43 -1.74 -13.14
CA GLY A 30 2.87 -0.39 -13.35
C GLY A 30 1.92 0.09 -12.26
N SER A 31 1.82 -0.60 -11.12
CA SER A 31 1.09 -0.08 -9.96
C SER A 31 1.94 0.91 -9.16
N SER A 32 1.29 1.91 -8.58
CA SER A 32 1.82 2.74 -7.52
C SER A 32 1.48 2.16 -6.15
N ILE A 33 2.23 2.56 -5.12
CA ILE A 33 2.01 2.13 -3.75
C ILE A 33 1.68 3.37 -2.91
N GLY A 34 0.58 3.32 -2.17
CA GLY A 34 0.24 4.29 -1.14
C GLY A 34 0.61 3.75 0.25
N TYR A 35 1.06 4.62 1.14
CA TYR A 35 1.22 4.28 2.56
C TYR A 35 0.77 5.38 3.53
N ILE A 36 0.37 4.98 4.74
CA ILE A 36 0.13 5.87 5.89
C ILE A 36 0.94 5.36 7.07
N LEU A 37 1.58 6.27 7.81
CA LEU A 37 2.25 5.97 9.08
C LEU A 37 1.43 6.56 10.24
N SER A 38 1.21 5.77 11.29
CA SER A 38 0.40 6.19 12.44
C SER A 38 0.96 5.68 13.77
N ASP A 39 0.77 6.46 14.83
CA ASP A 39 1.04 6.03 16.21
C ASP A 39 -0.12 5.20 16.79
N GLU A 40 -1.32 5.35 16.23
CA GLU A 40 -2.55 4.69 16.69
C GLU A 40 -3.07 3.72 15.62
N ASP A 41 -3.71 2.65 16.08
CA ASP A 41 -4.38 1.70 15.20
C ASP A 41 -5.76 2.26 14.80
N PHE A 42 -5.97 2.44 13.51
CA PHE A 42 -7.24 2.85 12.91
C PHE A 42 -7.51 2.09 11.60
N ASP A 43 -8.69 2.30 11.02
CA ASP A 43 -9.10 1.71 9.75
C ASP A 43 -9.14 2.79 8.64
N PRO A 44 -8.09 2.92 7.82
CA PRO A 44 -8.03 3.96 6.79
C PRO A 44 -8.96 3.68 5.62
N SER A 45 -9.63 4.73 5.17
CA SER A 45 -10.34 4.84 3.91
C SER A 45 -9.42 5.28 2.76
N LEU A 46 -9.93 5.28 1.52
CA LEU A 46 -9.18 5.81 0.36
C LEU A 46 -9.02 7.34 0.40
N ASP A 47 -9.85 8.04 1.18
CA ASP A 47 -9.84 9.50 1.30
C ASP A 47 -8.86 10.02 2.39
N ASP A 48 -8.19 9.10 3.10
CA ASP A 48 -7.19 9.46 4.10
C ASP A 48 -5.87 9.95 3.48
N GLY A 49 -5.00 10.52 4.30
CA GLY A 49 -3.74 11.16 3.89
C GLY A 49 -2.64 10.22 3.39
N TRP A 50 -2.94 9.39 2.38
CA TRP A 50 -2.00 8.47 1.74
C TRP A 50 -0.81 9.21 1.12
N LYS A 51 0.39 8.71 1.41
CA LYS A 51 1.64 9.17 0.81
C LYS A 51 2.07 8.21 -0.29
N LEU A 52 2.60 8.75 -1.38
CA LEU A 52 3.15 7.95 -2.46
C LEU A 52 4.50 7.35 -2.04
N TYR A 53 4.58 6.03 -2.05
CA TYR A 53 5.83 5.30 -1.82
C TYR A 53 6.68 5.30 -3.09
N HIS A 54 7.92 5.76 -2.99
CA HIS A 54 8.89 5.82 -4.08
C HIS A 54 10.29 5.34 -3.66
N GLU A 55 10.58 5.29 -2.36
CA GLU A 55 11.84 4.82 -1.80
C GLU A 55 11.61 4.19 -0.41
N PRO A 56 12.54 3.36 0.09
CA PRO A 56 12.46 2.84 1.45
C PRO A 56 12.33 3.94 2.50
N VAL A 57 11.43 3.75 3.47
CA VAL A 57 11.10 4.77 4.46
C VAL A 57 11.62 4.36 5.83
N ILE A 58 12.35 5.25 6.50
CA ILE A 58 12.70 5.09 7.90
C ILE A 58 11.45 5.37 8.73
N VAL A 59 11.02 4.40 9.53
CA VAL A 59 9.79 4.49 10.31
C VAL A 59 10.06 4.83 11.76
N ASN A 60 9.32 5.82 12.26
CA ASN A 60 9.31 6.24 13.67
C ASN A 60 7.90 6.16 14.28
N LYS A 61 6.99 5.43 13.63
CA LYS A 61 5.59 5.25 13.99
C LYS A 61 5.31 3.79 14.31
N ARG A 62 4.23 3.51 15.03
CA ARG A 62 3.87 2.16 15.49
C ARG A 62 3.18 1.31 14.43
N TYR A 63 2.55 1.95 13.45
CA TYR A 63 1.79 1.27 12.41
C TYR A 63 2.12 1.85 11.04
N ILE A 64 2.14 0.96 10.05
CA ILE A 64 2.11 1.32 8.63
C ILE A 64 0.93 0.63 7.95
N TYR A 65 0.20 1.41 7.16
CA TYR A 65 -0.86 0.96 6.27
C TYR A 65 -0.36 1.09 4.85
N VAL A 66 -0.60 0.08 4.01
CA VAL A 66 -0.05 0.01 2.66
C VAL A 66 -1.10 -0.55 1.70
N LEU A 67 -1.26 0.08 0.54
CA LEU A 67 -2.05 -0.47 -0.57
C LEU A 67 -1.33 -0.24 -1.90
N SER A 68 -1.68 -1.05 -2.89
CA SER A 68 -1.26 -0.88 -4.28
C SER A 68 -2.44 -0.43 -5.14
N THR A 69 -2.20 0.57 -6.00
CA THR A 69 -3.20 1.09 -6.94
C THR A 69 -2.65 1.10 -8.37
N ARG A 70 -3.51 0.87 -9.35
CA ARG A 70 -3.15 0.95 -10.77
C ARG A 70 -4.33 1.49 -11.58
N LEU A 71 -4.07 2.50 -12.41
CA LEU A 71 -5.10 3.07 -13.27
C LEU A 71 -5.76 1.99 -14.15
N GLY A 72 -7.09 1.91 -14.10
CA GLY A 72 -7.88 0.91 -14.82
C GLY A 72 -8.03 -0.44 -14.11
N PHE A 73 -7.48 -0.60 -12.91
CA PHE A 73 -7.63 -1.74 -12.01
C PHE A 73 -8.41 -1.32 -10.76
N GLU A 74 -8.97 -2.28 -10.04
CA GLU A 74 -9.42 -2.08 -8.67
C GLU A 74 -8.18 -2.02 -7.76
N ASP A 75 -8.23 -1.21 -6.70
CA ASP A 75 -7.17 -1.14 -5.70
C ASP A 75 -6.98 -2.48 -4.98
N SER A 76 -5.79 -2.71 -4.43
CA SER A 76 -5.60 -3.86 -3.56
C SER A 76 -6.30 -3.64 -2.22
N ASP A 77 -6.51 -4.72 -1.47
CA ASP A 77 -6.86 -4.55 -0.05
C ASP A 77 -5.72 -3.84 0.70
N ILE A 78 -6.07 -3.12 1.76
CA ILE A 78 -5.11 -2.45 2.63
C ILE A 78 -4.45 -3.47 3.56
N ILE A 79 -3.13 -3.37 3.69
CA ILE A 79 -2.33 -4.15 4.63
C ILE A 79 -1.95 -3.27 5.81
N LYS A 80 -2.23 -3.73 7.02
CA LYS A 80 -1.75 -3.13 8.27
C LYS A 80 -0.58 -3.93 8.82
N ILE A 81 0.53 -3.26 9.11
CA ILE A 81 1.69 -3.85 9.79
C ILE A 81 1.98 -3.04 11.05
N LYS A 82 2.17 -3.75 12.17
CA LYS A 82 2.70 -3.18 13.41
C LYS A 82 4.23 -3.21 13.34
N LEU A 83 4.86 -2.06 13.54
CA LEU A 83 6.29 -1.82 13.42
C LEU A 83 7.02 -1.98 14.76
#